data_AF-A4FF45-F1
#
_entry.id   AF-A4FF45-F1
#
_cell.length_a   1.000
_cell.length_b   1.000
_cell.length_c   1.000
_cell.angle_alpha   90.00
_cell.angle_beta   90.00
_cell.angle_gamma   90.00
#
_symmetry.space_group_name_H-M   'P 1'
#
loop_
_entity.id
_entity.type
_entity.pdbx_description
1 polymer ?
#
loop_
_entity_poly.entity_id
_entity_poly.type
_entity_poly.pdbx_seq_one_letter_code
_entity_poly.pdbx_strand_id
1 'polypeptide(L)'
;MSDPLDATTPSPDEAPTQEPADPANLQSAPDLDEDELGVDPLESGVEPAEGWSPVAEGRPTPREQREGDSIDERLRSEEPEGPGSVEPPLAESRMHELDESIDQRAEQEVSDGATEE
;
A
#
# COMPACT_ATOMS: atom_id res chain seq x y z
N MET A 1 71.40 12.73 27.55
CA MET A 1 70.13 12.88 28.30
C MET A 1 69.31 13.86 27.50
N SER A 2 68.49 13.33 26.59
CA SER A 2 67.49 14.07 25.82
C SER A 2 66.29 14.30 26.72
N ASP A 3 65.66 15.46 26.57
CA ASP A 3 64.54 15.90 27.39
C ASP A 3 63.38 14.87 27.34
N PRO A 4 62.85 14.42 28.48
CA PRO A 4 61.83 13.36 28.52
C PRO A 4 60.41 13.83 28.14
N LEU A 5 60.25 15.05 27.59
CA LEU A 5 58.93 15.62 27.28
C LEU A 5 58.66 15.92 25.80
N ASP A 6 59.56 15.55 24.87
CA ASP A 6 59.38 15.80 23.42
C ASP A 6 59.03 14.54 22.59
N ALA A 7 58.67 13.43 23.24
CA ALA A 7 58.00 12.32 22.58
C ALA A 7 56.50 12.44 22.84
N THR A 8 55.86 13.40 22.16
CA THR A 8 54.41 13.53 22.17
C THR A 8 53.82 12.19 21.71
N THR A 9 53.24 11.48 22.67
CA THR A 9 52.41 10.32 22.37
C THR A 9 51.21 10.88 21.61
N PRO A 10 50.89 10.39 20.40
CA PRO A 10 49.72 10.89 19.68
C PRO A 10 48.51 10.73 20.60
N SER A 11 47.75 11.80 20.77
CA SER A 11 46.50 11.74 21.51
C SER A 11 45.59 10.69 20.86
N PRO A 12 44.72 9.99 21.60
CA PRO A 12 43.74 9.06 21.01
C PRO A 12 42.72 9.75 20.07
N ASP A 13 42.87 11.07 19.90
CA ASP A 13 42.13 11.95 18.98
C ASP A 13 42.99 12.34 17.76
N GLU A 14 43.97 11.54 17.35
CA GLU A 14 44.52 11.62 15.99
C GLU A 14 43.82 10.56 15.14
N ALA A 15 42.72 10.96 14.50
CA ALA A 15 42.11 10.19 13.42
C ALA A 15 43.15 9.95 12.32
N PRO A 16 43.12 8.78 11.63
CA PRO A 16 43.97 8.57 10.47
C PRO A 16 43.78 9.75 9.52
N THR A 17 44.87 10.36 9.03
CA THR A 17 44.82 11.25 7.87
C THR A 17 44.47 10.38 6.66
N GLN A 18 43.21 9.99 6.59
CA GLN A 18 42.56 9.55 5.39
C GLN A 18 42.00 10.85 4.82
N GLU A 19 42.65 11.37 3.79
CA GLU A 19 42.04 12.41 2.97
C GLU A 19 40.57 12.02 2.75
N PRO A 20 39.61 12.97 2.84
CA PRO A 20 38.25 12.66 2.46
C PRO A 20 38.32 12.26 0.99
N ALA A 21 38.32 10.95 0.73
CA ALA A 21 38.11 10.43 -0.60
C ALA A 21 36.79 11.05 -1.05
N ASP A 22 36.88 11.95 -2.02
CA ASP A 22 35.72 12.71 -2.49
C ASP A 22 34.61 11.68 -2.77
N PRO A 23 33.46 11.76 -2.10
CA PRO A 23 32.42 10.76 -2.25
C PRO A 23 31.98 10.65 -3.70
N ALA A 24 32.13 11.70 -4.51
CA ALA A 24 31.89 11.63 -5.95
C ALA A 24 32.87 10.70 -6.68
N ASN A 25 34.09 10.51 -6.18
CA ASN A 25 35.09 9.60 -6.76
C ASN A 25 34.79 8.13 -6.43
N LEU A 26 34.15 7.85 -5.28
CA LEU A 26 33.68 6.51 -4.91
C LEU A 26 32.31 6.17 -5.49
N GLN A 27 31.47 7.19 -5.75
CA GLN A 27 30.14 7.06 -6.36
C GLN A 27 30.18 7.02 -7.90
N SER A 28 31.33 7.32 -8.53
CA SER A 28 31.51 7.32 -9.98
C SER A 28 32.32 6.12 -10.49
N ALA A 29 32.46 5.07 -9.68
CA ALA A 29 33.14 3.86 -10.12
C ALA A 29 32.22 3.12 -11.11
N PRO A 30 32.61 2.92 -12.38
CA PRO A 30 31.85 2.12 -13.35
C PRO A 30 31.66 0.66 -12.87
N ASP A 31 32.46 0.22 -11.89
CA ASP A 31 32.27 -1.03 -11.16
C ASP A 31 30.91 -1.14 -10.43
N LEU A 32 30.18 -0.04 -10.25
CA LEU A 32 28.82 -0.03 -9.69
C LEU A 32 27.73 0.02 -10.77
N ASP A 33 28.08 -0.02 -12.06
CA ASP A 33 27.09 -0.11 -13.13
C ASP A 33 26.45 -1.51 -13.17
N GLU A 34 25.15 -1.56 -13.52
CA GLU A 34 24.33 -2.78 -13.60
C GLU A 34 24.94 -3.85 -14.51
N ASP A 35 25.60 -3.42 -15.60
CA ASP A 35 26.26 -4.29 -16.56
C ASP A 35 27.47 -5.03 -15.96
N GLU A 36 28.17 -4.43 -14.99
CA GLU A 36 29.35 -5.01 -14.34
C GLU A 36 28.98 -5.84 -13.09
N LEU A 37 27.96 -5.42 -12.33
CA LEU A 37 27.53 -6.12 -11.11
C LEU A 37 26.85 -7.46 -11.41
N GLY A 38 26.30 -7.64 -12.62
CA GLY A 38 25.67 -8.89 -13.06
C GLY A 38 24.47 -9.33 -12.22
N VAL A 39 23.96 -8.42 -11.38
CA VAL A 39 22.81 -8.59 -10.50
C VAL A 39 22.02 -7.27 -10.53
N ASP A 40 20.70 -7.36 -10.64
CA ASP A 40 19.84 -6.20 -10.41
C ASP A 40 19.96 -5.83 -8.91
N PRO A 41 20.41 -4.62 -8.55
CA PRO A 41 20.50 -4.18 -7.15
C PRO A 41 19.14 -4.23 -6.42
N LEU A 42 18.03 -4.23 -7.15
CA LEU A 42 16.68 -4.42 -6.62
C LEU A 42 16.33 -5.89 -6.36
N GLU A 43 16.98 -6.85 -7.05
CA GLU A 43 16.78 -8.29 -6.88
C GLU A 43 17.67 -8.85 -5.76
N SER A 44 18.94 -8.42 -5.69
CA SER A 44 19.84 -8.72 -4.57
C SER A 44 19.72 -7.63 -3.50
N GLY A 45 18.56 -7.62 -2.84
CA GLY A 45 18.13 -6.60 -1.89
C GLY A 45 19.24 -6.04 -1.00
N VAL A 46 19.65 -4.80 -1.30
CA VAL A 46 20.28 -3.94 -0.30
C VAL A 46 19.20 -3.71 0.76
N GLU A 47 19.44 -4.17 2.00
CA GLU A 47 18.50 -3.89 3.08
C GLU A 47 18.25 -2.38 3.14
N PRO A 48 16.97 -1.97 3.20
CA PRO A 48 16.64 -0.57 3.19
C PRO A 48 17.21 0.15 4.41
N ALA A 49 17.49 1.44 4.25
CA ALA A 49 18.08 2.24 5.32
C ALA A 49 17.26 2.19 6.62
N GLU A 50 17.94 2.28 7.77
CA GLU A 50 17.29 2.29 9.08
C GLU A 50 16.23 3.39 9.15
N GLY A 51 14.97 3.01 9.40
CA GLY A 51 13.82 3.92 9.43
C GLY A 51 13.05 4.04 8.11
N TRP A 52 13.40 3.27 7.06
CA TRP A 52 12.52 3.16 5.90
C TRP A 52 11.22 2.46 6.28
N SER A 53 10.12 3.02 5.79
CA SER A 53 8.80 2.51 6.11
C SER A 53 8.48 1.31 5.22
N PRO A 54 8.22 0.13 5.78
CA PRO A 54 7.87 -1.07 5.02
C PRO A 54 6.50 -0.97 4.33
N VAL A 55 5.79 0.15 4.51
CA VAL A 55 4.45 0.41 3.96
C VAL A 55 4.38 0.26 2.44
N ALA A 56 5.52 0.38 1.75
CA ALA A 56 5.61 0.18 0.31
C ALA A 56 6.03 -1.24 -0.11
N GLU A 57 6.50 -2.11 0.80
CA GLU A 57 7.03 -3.45 0.44
C GLU A 57 6.01 -4.34 -0.27
N GLY A 58 4.72 -4.17 0.03
CA GLY A 58 3.64 -4.91 -0.64
C GLY A 58 2.88 -4.13 -1.71
N ARG A 59 3.32 -2.90 -2.05
CA ARG A 59 2.60 -2.08 -3.04
C ARG A 59 3.07 -2.42 -4.45
N PRO A 60 2.15 -2.65 -5.40
CA PRO A 60 2.51 -2.87 -6.78
C PRO A 60 3.16 -1.61 -7.37
N THR A 61 4.22 -1.80 -8.16
CA THR A 61 4.89 -0.72 -8.87
C THR A 61 3.94 -0.06 -9.89
N PRO A 62 4.23 1.18 -10.36
CA PRO A 62 3.43 1.82 -11.40
C PRO A 62 3.36 1.04 -12.73
N ARG A 63 4.31 0.14 -12.97
CA ARG A 63 4.28 -0.78 -14.11
C ARG A 63 3.27 -1.89 -13.87
N GLU A 64 3.38 -2.59 -12.74
CA GLU A 64 2.47 -3.68 -12.36
C GLU A 64 1.03 -3.20 -12.24
N GLN A 65 0.78 -1.98 -11.76
CA GLN A 65 -0.56 -1.40 -11.72
C GLN A 65 -1.17 -1.16 -13.11
N ARG A 66 -0.34 -0.90 -14.13
CA ARG A 66 -0.82 -0.71 -15.51
C ARG A 66 -1.05 -2.04 -16.21
N GLU A 67 -0.20 -3.02 -15.93
CA GLU A 67 -0.30 -4.37 -16.48
C GLU A 67 -1.48 -5.12 -15.83
N GLY A 68 -1.64 -4.95 -14.52
CA GLY A 68 -2.70 -5.54 -13.70
C GLY A 68 -2.65 -7.07 -13.68
N ASP A 69 -3.53 -7.68 -12.90
CA ASP A 69 -3.76 -9.12 -12.97
C ASP A 69 -4.47 -9.49 -14.27
N SER A 70 -4.14 -10.66 -14.81
CA SER A 70 -4.87 -11.21 -15.97
C SER A 70 -6.34 -11.42 -15.61
N ILE A 71 -7.23 -11.30 -16.61
CA ILE A 71 -8.66 -11.53 -16.42
C ILE A 71 -8.94 -12.93 -15.85
N ASP A 72 -8.20 -13.94 -16.31
CA ASP A 72 -8.31 -15.31 -15.79
C ASP A 72 -7.92 -15.45 -14.32
N GLU A 73 -6.90 -14.71 -13.85
CA GLU A 73 -6.49 -14.70 -12.44
C GLU A 73 -7.58 -14.08 -11.56
N ARG A 74 -8.17 -12.98 -12.03
CA ARG A 74 -9.26 -12.29 -11.33
C ARG A 74 -10.48 -13.19 -11.22
N LEU A 75 -10.90 -13.81 -12.32
CA LEU A 75 -12.05 -14.72 -12.35
C LEU A 75 -11.87 -15.95 -11.45
N ARG A 76 -10.63 -16.47 -11.33
CA ARG A 76 -10.32 -17.58 -10.43
C ARG A 76 -10.36 -17.18 -8.95
N SER A 77 -10.13 -15.91 -8.65
CA SER A 77 -10.14 -15.37 -7.29
C SER A 77 -11.55 -14.98 -6.83
N GLU A 78 -12.47 -14.74 -7.76
CA GLU A 78 -13.87 -14.47 -7.47
C GLU A 78 -14.61 -15.76 -7.09
N GLU A 79 -15.29 -15.75 -5.92
CA GLU A 79 -16.19 -16.84 -5.55
C GLU A 79 -17.51 -16.66 -6.30
N PRO A 80 -17.98 -17.68 -7.06
CA PRO A 80 -19.28 -17.60 -7.70
C PRO A 80 -20.34 -17.49 -6.61
N GLU A 81 -21.12 -16.42 -6.65
CA GLU A 81 -22.28 -16.28 -5.78
C GLU A 81 -23.20 -17.50 -6.05
N GLY A 82 -23.41 -18.32 -5.01
CA GLY A 82 -24.29 -19.48 -5.10
C GLY A 82 -25.73 -19.04 -5.41
N PRO A 83 -26.68 -19.99 -5.59
CA PRO A 83 -28.10 -19.67 -5.69
C PRO A 83 -28.65 -19.24 -4.31
N GLY A 84 -28.10 -18.17 -3.75
CA GLY A 84 -28.60 -17.47 -2.57
C GLY A 84 -29.58 -16.40 -3.04
N SER A 85 -30.72 -16.34 -2.36
CA SER A 85 -31.86 -15.43 -2.59
C SER A 85 -31.52 -14.24 -3.49
N VAL A 86 -32.01 -14.28 -4.72
CA VAL A 86 -32.17 -13.07 -5.51
C VAL A 86 -33.19 -12.25 -4.72
N GLU A 87 -32.71 -11.40 -3.82
CA GLU A 87 -33.57 -10.41 -3.20
C GLU A 87 -34.16 -9.63 -4.38
N PRO A 88 -35.49 -9.57 -4.53
CA PRO A 88 -36.08 -8.80 -5.60
C PRO A 88 -35.47 -7.40 -5.55
N PRO A 89 -35.13 -6.80 -6.71
CA PRO A 89 -34.41 -5.54 -6.72
C PRO A 89 -35.15 -4.56 -5.84
N LEU A 90 -34.44 -3.87 -4.94
CA LEU A 90 -35.00 -2.96 -3.92
C LEU A 90 -36.05 -1.98 -4.48
N ALA A 91 -35.98 -1.68 -5.77
CA ALA A 91 -36.97 -0.88 -6.48
C ALA A 91 -38.36 -1.54 -6.54
N GLU A 92 -38.46 -2.83 -6.85
CA GLU A 92 -39.73 -3.56 -6.93
C GLU A 92 -40.35 -3.74 -5.53
N SER A 93 -39.54 -4.08 -4.52
CA SER A 93 -40.01 -4.22 -3.13
C SER A 93 -40.52 -2.89 -2.57
N ARG A 94 -39.78 -1.78 -2.76
CA ARG A 94 -40.21 -0.45 -2.31
C ARG A 94 -41.51 0.02 -2.95
N MET A 95 -41.76 -0.35 -4.21
CA MET A 95 -43.00 0.00 -4.89
C MET A 95 -44.20 -0.73 -4.29
N HIS A 96 -44.06 -2.02 -3.96
CA HIS A 96 -45.11 -2.82 -3.32
C HIS A 96 -45.38 -2.35 -1.88
N GLU A 97 -44.35 -2.01 -1.11
CA GLU A 97 -44.52 -1.45 0.23
C GLU A 97 -45.27 -0.11 0.22
N LEU A 98 -45.03 0.72 -0.81
CA LEU A 98 -45.71 1.99 -0.96
C LEU A 98 -47.20 1.78 -1.28
N ASP A 99 -47.53 0.87 -2.19
CA ASP A 99 -48.90 0.50 -2.56
C ASP A 99 -49.70 0.03 -1.33
N GLU A 100 -49.13 -0.90 -0.56
CA GLU A 100 -49.76 -1.43 0.65
C GLU A 100 -49.92 -0.37 1.75
N SER A 101 -49.02 0.62 1.82
CA SER A 101 -49.17 1.76 2.74
C SER A 101 -50.29 2.73 2.34
N ILE A 102 -50.56 2.87 1.03
CA ILE A 102 -51.63 3.71 0.50
C ILE A 102 -52.98 3.04 0.75
N ASP A 103 -53.09 1.72 0.52
CA ASP A 103 -54.31 0.97 0.80
C ASP A 103 -54.66 0.99 2.29
N GLN A 104 -53.70 0.72 3.18
CA GLN A 104 -53.91 0.80 4.63
C GLN A 104 -54.36 2.18 5.09
N ARG A 105 -53.79 3.24 4.50
CA ARG A 105 -54.20 4.61 4.80
C ARG A 105 -55.64 4.88 4.35
N ALA A 106 -56.00 4.44 3.14
CA ALA A 106 -57.37 4.59 2.64
C ALA A 106 -58.38 3.86 3.52
N GLU A 107 -58.06 2.63 3.97
CA GLU A 107 -58.88 1.87 4.90
C GLU A 107 -59.04 2.57 6.26
N GLN A 108 -57.97 3.18 6.76
CA GLN A 108 -57.98 3.92 8.02
C GLN A 108 -58.83 5.18 7.96
N GLU A 109 -58.77 5.93 6.85
CA GLU A 109 -59.61 7.12 6.62
C GLU A 109 -61.10 6.74 6.51
N VAL A 110 -61.43 5.59 5.90
CA VAL A 110 -62.82 5.07 5.84
C VAL A 110 -63.30 4.63 7.22
N SER A 111 -62.45 3.98 8.01
CA SER A 111 -62.80 3.53 9.36
C SER A 111 -62.97 4.71 10.33
N ASP A 112 -62.13 5.74 10.23
CA ASP A 112 -62.19 6.93 11.08
C ASP A 112 -63.46 7.76 10.77
N GLY A 113 -63.75 7.97 9.49
CA GLY A 113 -64.97 8.63 9.04
C GLY A 113 -66.27 7.87 9.35
N ALA A 114 -66.21 6.54 9.54
CA ALA A 114 -67.35 5.73 9.99
C ALA A 114 -67.58 5.78 11.51
N THR A 115 -66.65 6.33 12.28
CA THR A 115 -66.75 6.47 13.75
C THR A 115 -67.31 7.85 14.14
N GLU A 116 -67.35 8.80 13.19
CA GLU A 116 -68.04 10.10 13.30
C GLU A 116 -69.45 10.06 12.65
N GLU A 117 -70.37 9.22 13.15
CA GLU A 117 -71.84 9.40 13.00
C GLU A 117 -72.61 8.99 14.26
#